data_AF-A0A6I5CLA0-F1
#
_entry.id   AF-A0A6I5CLA0-F1
#
_cell.length_a   1.000
_cell.length_b   1.000
_cell.length_c   1.000
_cell.angle_alpha   90.00
_cell.angle_beta   90.00
_cell.angle_gamma   90.00
#
_symmetry.space_group_name_H-M   'P 1'
#
loop_
_entity.id
_entity.type
_entity.pdbx_description
1 polymer ?
#
loop_
_entity_poly.entity_id
_entity_poly.type
_entity_poly.pdbx_seq_one_letter_code
_entity_poly.pdbx_strand_id
1 'polypeptide(L)'
;MSENHEAIVTDPKTQDTGDGCPVAHGRAPHPTQGGGNRQWWPERLNLKILAKNPAVANPLGADFDYAEAFGSLDLAAVKRDLAEVLTTSQDWWPADFGHYGPLIIRMAWHSAGTYRISDGRGGAGAGQQRFAPLNSWPDNANLDKARRLLWPVKKKYGRNLSWADLLILAGNVALETMGFETFGYAGGRADVWEAEEDVYWGPETTWLGDRRYTGDRELENPLGAVQMGLIYVNPEGPNGNPDPIAAARDIRETFRRMAMNDEETVALIAGGHTFGKTHGAGPAHHVGPDPEAAGLEDQGLGWKNTFGTGKGGDAITSGLEVTWTATPTTWDNS
;
A
#
# COMPACT_ATOMS: atom_id res chain seq x y z
N MET A 1 -60.60 25.47 3.84
CA MET A 1 -59.24 25.75 3.35
C MET A 1 -58.32 24.72 3.97
N SER A 2 -58.00 23.65 3.26
CA SER A 2 -56.90 22.76 3.63
C SER A 2 -55.75 23.11 2.69
N GLU A 3 -54.93 24.07 3.09
CA GLU A 3 -53.67 24.37 2.44
C GLU A 3 -52.72 23.21 2.70
N ASN A 4 -52.85 22.14 1.93
CA ASN A 4 -51.74 21.22 1.72
C ASN A 4 -50.72 21.98 0.89
N HIS A 5 -49.81 22.66 1.58
CA HIS A 5 -48.60 23.18 0.98
C HIS A 5 -47.86 21.98 0.38
N GLU A 6 -47.90 21.84 -0.95
CA GLU A 6 -47.13 20.84 -1.66
C GLU A 6 -45.65 21.05 -1.31
N ALA A 7 -45.05 20.07 -0.64
CA ALA A 7 -43.62 20.09 -0.41
C ALA A 7 -42.94 20.16 -1.78
N ILE A 8 -42.02 21.10 -1.97
CA ILE A 8 -41.21 21.19 -3.17
C ILE A 8 -40.30 19.95 -3.18
N VAL A 9 -40.74 18.88 -3.84
CA VAL A 9 -39.94 17.67 -4.05
C VAL A 9 -39.00 17.96 -5.22
N THR A 10 -37.73 18.21 -4.91
CA THR A 10 -36.68 18.19 -5.93
C THR A 10 -36.23 16.75 -6.10
N ASP A 11 -36.60 16.11 -7.19
CA ASP A 11 -36.20 14.72 -7.48
C ASP A 11 -34.66 14.59 -7.48
N PRO A 12 -34.09 13.60 -6.76
CA PRO A 12 -32.69 13.27 -6.92
C PRO A 12 -32.42 12.78 -8.34
N LYS A 13 -31.33 13.25 -8.95
CA LYS A 13 -30.86 12.74 -10.25
C LYS A 13 -30.60 11.23 -10.12
N THR A 14 -31.35 10.43 -10.87
CA THR A 14 -31.18 8.98 -10.98
C THR A 14 -29.85 8.65 -11.68
N GLN A 15 -29.03 7.79 -11.06
CA GLN A 15 -27.95 7.08 -11.74
C GLN A 15 -28.37 5.63 -11.98
N ASP A 16 -28.03 5.16 -13.18
CA ASP A 16 -28.32 3.85 -13.76
C ASP A 16 -27.80 2.70 -12.87
N THR A 17 -28.65 1.73 -12.55
CA THR A 17 -28.29 0.55 -11.75
C THR A 17 -27.82 -0.59 -12.66
N GLY A 18 -26.50 -0.77 -12.77
CA GLY A 18 -25.87 -1.95 -13.38
C GLY A 18 -25.56 -3.04 -12.34
N ASP A 19 -26.12 -4.23 -12.57
CA ASP A 19 -25.81 -5.57 -12.04
C ASP A 19 -25.04 -5.76 -10.71
N GLY A 20 -25.81 -6.09 -9.65
CA GLY A 20 -25.77 -7.46 -9.13
C GLY A 20 -24.89 -7.83 -7.94
N CYS A 21 -25.06 -7.20 -6.76
CA CYS A 21 -24.70 -7.81 -5.46
C CYS A 21 -26.00 -8.23 -4.72
N PRO A 22 -26.12 -9.40 -4.06
CA PRO A 22 -27.41 -9.92 -3.55
C PRO A 22 -27.96 -9.21 -2.30
N VAL A 23 -27.39 -8.05 -1.92
CA VAL A 23 -27.87 -7.20 -0.82
C VAL A 23 -28.75 -6.09 -1.41
N ALA A 24 -29.92 -5.84 -0.82
CA ALA A 24 -30.97 -4.99 -1.38
C ALA A 24 -30.49 -3.60 -1.88
N HIS A 25 -30.32 -3.45 -3.20
CA HIS A 25 -29.88 -2.22 -3.90
C HIS A 25 -30.94 -1.11 -4.06
N GLY A 26 -32.13 -1.27 -3.45
CA GLY A 26 -33.22 -0.31 -3.62
C GLY A 26 -33.27 0.84 -2.60
N ARG A 27 -32.35 0.87 -1.62
CA ARG A 27 -32.34 1.87 -0.55
C ARG A 27 -31.00 2.61 -0.52
N ALA A 28 -31.07 3.90 -0.21
CA ALA A 28 -29.89 4.65 0.19
C ALA A 28 -29.12 3.89 1.28
N PRO A 29 -27.79 3.74 1.17
CA PRO A 29 -27.01 3.05 2.18
C PRO A 29 -27.21 3.70 3.55
N HIS A 30 -27.25 2.89 4.60
CA HIS A 30 -27.27 3.40 5.96
C HIS A 30 -25.94 4.12 6.28
N PRO A 31 -25.87 5.11 7.20
CA PRO A 31 -24.59 5.74 7.56
C PRO A 31 -23.50 4.76 7.99
N THR A 32 -23.86 3.64 8.60
CA THR A 32 -22.92 2.55 8.97
C THR A 32 -22.43 1.71 7.79
N GLN A 33 -22.97 1.94 6.59
CA GLN A 33 -22.63 1.29 5.32
C GLN A 33 -22.06 2.32 4.31
N GLY A 34 -21.59 3.49 4.79
CA GLY A 34 -21.02 4.55 3.94
C GLY A 34 -22.03 5.55 3.38
N GLY A 35 -23.32 5.45 3.74
CA GLY A 35 -24.33 6.40 3.30
C GLY A 35 -24.20 7.80 3.91
N GLY A 36 -24.76 8.79 3.23
CA GLY A 36 -24.75 10.17 3.70
C GLY A 36 -25.13 11.20 2.63
N ASN A 37 -24.90 12.47 2.94
CA ASN A 37 -25.38 13.60 2.13
C ASN A 37 -24.78 13.69 0.71
N ARG A 38 -23.63 13.06 0.47
CA ARG A 38 -22.95 13.08 -0.85
C ARG A 38 -23.77 12.39 -1.94
N GLN A 39 -24.64 11.42 -1.61
CA GLN A 39 -25.52 10.81 -2.61
C GLN A 39 -26.51 11.83 -3.19
N TRP A 40 -26.94 12.80 -2.39
CA TRP A 40 -27.91 13.83 -2.78
C TRP A 40 -27.23 14.99 -3.50
N TRP A 41 -26.03 15.35 -3.03
CA TRP A 41 -25.23 16.44 -3.59
C TRP A 41 -23.78 15.99 -3.78
N PRO A 42 -23.46 15.27 -4.87
CA PRO A 42 -22.11 14.79 -5.14
C PRO A 42 -21.07 15.91 -5.20
N GLU A 43 -21.47 17.08 -5.74
CA GLU A 43 -20.62 18.27 -5.90
C GLU A 43 -20.51 19.14 -4.64
N ARG A 44 -21.12 18.73 -3.51
CA ARG A 44 -21.06 19.50 -2.27
C ARG A 44 -19.65 19.44 -1.69
N LEU A 45 -19.12 20.61 -1.31
CA LEU A 45 -17.84 20.72 -0.59
C LEU A 45 -17.82 19.83 0.66
N ASN A 46 -16.79 19.00 0.78
CA ASN A 46 -16.60 18.10 1.92
C ASN A 46 -15.68 18.71 2.98
N LEU A 47 -16.25 19.10 4.12
CA LEU A 47 -15.48 19.65 5.25
C LEU A 47 -14.85 18.58 6.15
N LYS A 48 -15.16 17.28 5.96
CA LYS A 48 -14.57 16.20 6.78
C LYS A 48 -13.04 16.15 6.69
N ILE A 49 -12.46 16.58 5.57
CA ILE A 49 -11.01 16.63 5.36
C ILE A 49 -10.26 17.54 6.35
N LEU A 50 -10.99 18.43 7.05
CA LEU A 50 -10.44 19.33 8.07
C LEU A 50 -10.42 18.71 9.48
N ALA A 51 -11.08 17.57 9.68
CA ALA A 51 -11.25 16.91 10.97
C ALA A 51 -10.71 15.47 10.95
N LYS A 52 -9.63 15.26 10.18
CA LYS A 52 -8.94 13.98 10.00
C LYS A 52 -8.11 13.60 11.24
N ASN A 53 -8.00 12.30 11.48
CA ASN A 53 -7.34 11.65 12.60
C ASN A 53 -7.67 12.34 13.95
N PRO A 54 -8.96 12.47 14.32
CA PRO A 54 -9.36 13.24 15.48
C PRO A 54 -8.89 12.56 16.78
N ALA A 55 -8.59 13.36 17.81
CA ALA A 55 -8.09 12.86 19.09
C ALA A 55 -8.99 11.78 19.74
N VAL A 56 -10.31 11.85 19.55
CA VAL A 56 -11.27 10.86 20.05
C VAL A 56 -11.09 9.46 19.45
N ALA A 57 -10.49 9.36 18.25
CA ALA A 57 -10.20 8.09 17.59
C ALA A 57 -8.84 7.51 18.00
N ASN A 58 -7.97 8.29 18.67
CA ASN A 58 -6.65 7.85 19.10
C ASN A 58 -6.72 7.04 20.41
N PRO A 59 -6.43 5.72 20.40
CA PRO A 59 -6.51 4.88 21.59
C PRO A 59 -5.36 5.09 22.58
N LEU A 60 -4.31 5.83 22.23
CA LEU A 60 -3.16 6.08 23.09
C LEU A 60 -3.40 7.26 24.05
N GLY A 61 -4.43 8.06 23.80
CA GLY A 61 -4.75 9.27 24.57
C GLY A 61 -3.93 10.48 24.14
N ALA A 62 -4.38 11.66 24.55
CA ALA A 62 -3.77 12.94 24.17
C ALA A 62 -2.40 13.19 24.82
N ASP A 63 -2.13 12.56 25.96
CA ASP A 63 -0.90 12.76 26.74
C ASP A 63 0.25 11.83 26.31
N PHE A 64 0.03 10.96 25.32
CA PHE A 64 1.06 10.05 24.84
C PHE A 64 2.06 10.76 23.92
N ASP A 65 3.32 10.83 24.35
CA ASP A 65 4.44 11.32 23.55
C ASP A 65 5.18 10.16 22.86
N TYR A 66 5.02 10.07 21.54
CA TYR A 66 5.69 9.02 20.77
C TYR A 66 7.21 9.22 20.67
N ALA A 67 7.71 10.45 20.66
CA ALA A 67 9.14 10.71 20.57
C ALA A 67 9.85 10.24 21.84
N GLU A 68 9.28 10.50 23.01
CA GLU A 68 9.76 9.97 24.29
C GLU A 68 9.68 8.44 24.32
N ALA A 69 8.53 7.87 23.92
CA ALA A 69 8.33 6.43 23.89
C ALA A 69 9.33 5.72 22.96
N PHE A 70 9.57 6.24 21.77
CA PHE A 70 10.56 5.74 20.82
C PHE A 70 11.99 5.87 21.36
N GLY A 71 12.32 7.02 21.97
CA GLY A 71 13.63 7.26 22.58
C GLY A 71 13.98 6.29 23.72
N SER A 72 12.98 5.66 24.33
CA SER A 72 13.17 4.64 25.36
C SER A 72 13.46 3.22 24.84
N LEU A 73 13.37 2.99 23.53
CA LEU A 73 13.60 1.66 22.95
C LEU A 73 15.09 1.26 22.98
N ASP A 74 15.36 0.00 23.33
CA ASP A 74 16.60 -0.66 22.95
C ASP A 74 16.53 -1.01 21.45
N LEU A 75 16.95 -0.07 20.60
CA LEU A 75 16.94 -0.26 19.14
C LEU A 75 17.85 -1.42 18.70
N ALA A 76 18.92 -1.72 19.43
CA ALA A 76 19.76 -2.87 19.12
C ALA A 76 18.99 -4.18 19.34
N ALA A 77 18.19 -4.27 20.41
CA ALA A 77 17.28 -5.40 20.60
C ALA A 77 16.21 -5.48 19.51
N VAL A 78 15.59 -4.35 19.15
CA VAL A 78 14.57 -4.32 18.08
C VAL A 78 15.15 -4.86 16.76
N LYS A 79 16.35 -4.40 16.37
CA LYS A 79 17.03 -4.87 15.15
C LYS A 79 17.38 -6.36 15.21
N ARG A 80 17.80 -6.88 16.37
CA ARG A 80 18.05 -8.33 16.56
C ARG A 80 16.78 -9.16 16.40
N ASP A 81 15.68 -8.75 17.02
CA ASP A 81 14.40 -9.44 16.90
C ASP A 81 13.86 -9.40 15.46
N LEU A 82 14.07 -8.29 14.76
CA LEU A 82 13.74 -8.18 13.34
C LEU A 82 14.56 -9.18 12.51
N ALA A 83 15.87 -9.23 12.71
CA ALA A 83 16.75 -10.20 12.02
C ALA A 83 16.33 -11.66 12.27
N GLU A 84 15.88 -11.99 13.49
CA GLU A 84 15.32 -13.31 13.80
C GLU A 84 14.04 -13.57 13.00
N VAL A 85 13.10 -12.62 12.96
CA VAL A 85 11.88 -12.76 12.15
C VAL A 85 12.21 -12.98 10.68
N LEU A 86 13.20 -12.26 10.13
CA LEU A 86 13.57 -12.36 8.72
C LEU A 86 14.06 -13.76 8.32
N THR A 87 14.53 -14.58 9.26
CA THR A 87 15.04 -15.95 9.00
C THR A 87 14.16 -17.06 9.61
N THR A 88 13.06 -16.69 10.28
CA THR A 88 12.14 -17.63 10.91
C THR A 88 10.91 -17.83 10.04
N SER A 89 11.04 -18.71 9.03
CA SER A 89 9.94 -19.05 8.12
C SER A 89 8.69 -19.53 8.86
N GLN A 90 7.52 -19.11 8.37
CA GLN A 90 6.21 -19.47 8.89
C GLN A 90 5.46 -20.35 7.91
N ASP A 91 4.84 -21.44 8.38
CA ASP A 91 4.14 -22.39 7.51
C ASP A 91 2.97 -21.77 6.72
N TRP A 92 2.33 -20.73 7.28
CA TRP A 92 1.22 -20.03 6.65
C TRP A 92 1.67 -19.08 5.53
N TRP A 93 2.96 -18.73 5.47
CA TRP A 93 3.57 -17.97 4.36
C TRP A 93 5.08 -18.22 4.30
N PRO A 94 5.56 -19.35 3.75
CA PRO A 94 6.97 -19.72 3.80
C PRO A 94 7.90 -18.69 3.15
N ALA A 95 9.10 -18.51 3.72
CA ALA A 95 10.09 -17.58 3.20
C ALA A 95 10.77 -18.12 1.95
N ASP A 96 10.78 -17.33 0.87
CA ASP A 96 11.64 -17.61 -0.28
C ASP A 96 13.10 -17.65 0.17
N PHE A 97 13.85 -18.63 -0.30
CA PHE A 97 15.27 -18.81 0.03
C PHE A 97 15.56 -18.90 1.55
N GLY A 98 14.53 -19.18 2.37
CA GLY A 98 14.65 -19.18 3.83
C GLY A 98 14.82 -17.80 4.46
N HIS A 99 14.56 -16.70 3.71
CA HIS A 99 14.79 -15.34 4.20
C HIS A 99 13.71 -14.36 3.69
N TYR A 100 12.96 -13.72 4.61
CA TYR A 100 11.93 -12.72 4.27
C TYR A 100 12.48 -11.35 3.88
N GLY A 101 13.77 -11.11 4.05
CA GLY A 101 14.43 -9.83 3.75
C GLY A 101 13.94 -9.16 2.46
N PRO A 102 13.96 -9.83 1.30
CA PRO A 102 13.50 -9.21 0.05
C PRO A 102 12.02 -8.80 0.06
N LEU A 103 11.14 -9.61 0.66
CA LEU A 103 9.72 -9.25 0.84
C LEU A 103 9.56 -8.01 1.74
N ILE A 104 10.37 -7.91 2.79
CA ILE A 104 10.35 -6.78 3.72
C ILE A 104 10.96 -5.51 3.10
N ILE A 105 11.97 -5.63 2.22
CA ILE A 105 12.46 -4.51 1.41
C ILE A 105 11.35 -3.99 0.51
N ARG A 106 10.64 -4.86 -0.22
CA ARG A 106 9.49 -4.46 -1.04
C ARG A 106 8.42 -3.76 -0.20
N MET A 107 8.10 -4.30 0.99
CA MET A 107 7.12 -3.69 1.88
C MET A 107 7.51 -2.26 2.30
N ALA A 108 8.78 -2.05 2.70
CA ALA A 108 9.29 -0.74 3.09
C ALA A 108 9.31 0.23 1.90
N TRP A 109 9.76 -0.23 0.73
CA TRP A 109 9.73 0.51 -0.53
C TRP A 109 8.32 0.96 -0.89
N HIS A 110 7.33 0.06 -0.88
CA HIS A 110 5.94 0.38 -1.20
C HIS A 110 5.29 1.29 -0.15
N SER A 111 5.76 1.28 1.10
CA SER A 111 5.29 2.18 2.14
C SER A 111 5.77 3.61 1.85
N ALA A 112 7.05 3.77 1.52
CA ALA A 112 7.64 5.08 1.21
C ALA A 112 7.30 5.59 -0.19
N GLY A 113 7.12 4.69 -1.16
CA GLY A 113 7.03 5.01 -2.59
C GLY A 113 5.69 5.55 -3.05
N THR A 114 4.77 5.89 -2.15
CA THR A 114 3.53 6.60 -2.53
C THR A 114 3.69 8.12 -2.49
N TYR A 115 4.84 8.61 -2.04
CA TYR A 115 5.14 10.03 -1.86
C TYR A 115 5.17 10.81 -3.18
N ARG A 116 4.66 12.06 -3.18
CA ARG A 116 4.75 12.93 -4.37
C ARG A 116 5.11 14.35 -3.98
N ILE A 117 6.02 14.96 -4.72
CA ILE A 117 6.52 16.33 -4.43
C ILE A 117 5.49 17.42 -4.75
N SER A 118 4.50 17.12 -5.59
CA SER A 118 3.49 18.06 -6.08
C SER A 118 2.63 18.62 -4.95
N ASP A 119 2.29 17.78 -3.97
CA ASP A 119 1.46 18.16 -2.82
C ASP A 119 1.99 17.63 -1.47
N GLY A 120 3.11 16.91 -1.46
CA GLY A 120 3.74 16.38 -0.25
C GLY A 120 2.98 15.21 0.40
N ARG A 121 1.97 14.65 -0.28
CA ARG A 121 1.14 13.54 0.22
C ARG A 121 1.76 12.19 -0.09
N GLY A 122 1.25 11.17 0.59
CA GLY A 122 1.77 9.81 0.54
C GLY A 122 3.05 9.65 1.35
N GLY A 123 3.76 8.55 1.10
CA GLY A 123 4.96 8.17 1.82
C GLY A 123 4.69 7.43 3.12
N ALA A 124 5.77 7.07 3.81
CA ALA A 124 5.73 6.18 4.96
C ALA A 124 5.45 6.88 6.31
N GLY A 125 5.26 8.20 6.31
CA GLY A 125 5.27 9.04 7.53
C GLY A 125 4.17 8.72 8.55
N ALA A 126 3.06 8.12 8.12
CA ALA A 126 1.91 7.81 8.95
C ALA A 126 1.56 6.31 9.01
N GLY A 127 2.33 5.45 8.33
CA GLY A 127 2.06 4.01 8.28
C GLY A 127 0.77 3.65 7.54
N GLN A 128 0.33 4.48 6.58
CA GLN A 128 -0.95 4.32 5.86
C GLN A 128 -1.07 3.02 5.06
N GLN A 129 0.03 2.33 4.76
CA GLN A 129 -0.02 1.02 4.09
C GLN A 129 -0.84 -0.04 4.86
N ARG A 130 -1.13 0.18 6.15
CA ARG A 130 -1.99 -0.70 6.96
C ARG A 130 -3.49 -0.42 6.83
N PHE A 131 -3.88 0.65 6.15
CA PHE A 131 -5.27 1.08 5.96
C PHE A 131 -5.65 1.11 4.48
N ALA A 132 -6.96 1.15 4.22
CA ALA A 132 -7.48 1.45 2.90
C ALA A 132 -7.03 2.85 2.41
N PRO A 133 -6.85 3.07 1.10
CA PRO A 133 -6.92 2.05 0.04
C PRO A 133 -5.61 1.26 -0.11
N LEU A 134 -4.52 1.70 0.52
CA LEU A 134 -3.17 1.20 0.26
C LEU A 134 -3.00 -0.27 0.67
N ASN A 135 -3.67 -0.71 1.74
CA ASN A 135 -3.64 -2.11 2.16
C ASN A 135 -4.21 -3.09 1.11
N SER A 136 -4.95 -2.58 0.13
CA SER A 136 -5.70 -3.32 -0.90
C SER A 136 -5.33 -2.96 -2.34
N TRP A 137 -4.37 -2.05 -2.55
CA TRP A 137 -3.87 -1.77 -3.88
C TRP A 137 -3.31 -3.04 -4.55
N PRO A 138 -3.55 -3.26 -5.86
CA PRO A 138 -3.00 -4.41 -6.58
C PRO A 138 -1.48 -4.55 -6.43
N ASP A 139 -0.75 -3.42 -6.50
CA ASP A 139 0.71 -3.44 -6.37
C ASP A 139 1.18 -3.73 -4.95
N ASN A 140 0.29 -3.71 -3.95
CA ASN A 140 0.56 -4.10 -2.57
C ASN A 140 0.13 -5.55 -2.26
N ALA A 141 -0.20 -6.34 -3.28
CA ALA A 141 -0.53 -7.75 -3.12
C ALA A 141 0.52 -8.49 -2.27
N ASN A 142 0.02 -9.29 -1.33
CA ASN A 142 0.78 -10.06 -0.35
C ASN A 142 1.60 -9.27 0.68
N LEU A 143 1.59 -7.93 0.66
CA LEU A 143 2.21 -7.12 1.72
C LEU A 143 1.40 -7.14 3.03
N ASP A 144 0.14 -7.57 2.98
CA ASP A 144 -0.64 -7.94 4.17
C ASP A 144 0.04 -9.07 4.97
N LYS A 145 0.61 -10.07 4.29
CA LYS A 145 1.41 -11.13 4.94
C LYS A 145 2.73 -10.56 5.49
N ALA A 146 3.40 -9.69 4.74
CA ALA A 146 4.63 -9.03 5.20
C ALA A 146 4.42 -8.26 6.52
N ARG A 147 3.36 -7.44 6.60
CA ARG A 147 2.99 -6.74 7.84
C ARG A 147 2.63 -7.70 8.97
N ARG A 148 1.92 -8.79 8.66
CA ARG A 148 1.55 -9.81 9.65
C ARG A 148 2.76 -10.55 10.22
N LEU A 149 3.81 -10.80 9.43
CA LEU A 149 5.08 -11.38 9.89
C LEU A 149 5.78 -10.50 10.93
N LEU A 150 5.63 -9.17 10.85
CA LEU A 150 6.23 -8.21 11.79
C LEU A 150 5.39 -7.98 13.05
N TRP A 151 4.15 -8.48 13.10
CA TRP A 151 3.27 -8.31 14.27
C TRP A 151 3.89 -8.79 15.60
N PRO A 152 4.61 -9.92 15.69
CA PRO A 152 5.26 -10.33 16.94
C PRO A 152 6.24 -9.29 17.50
N VAL A 153 6.98 -8.59 16.63
CA VAL A 153 7.87 -7.48 17.02
C VAL A 153 7.05 -6.31 17.54
N LYS A 154 6.02 -5.89 16.78
CA LYS A 154 5.10 -4.82 17.22
C LYS A 154 4.46 -5.15 18.58
N LYS A 155 4.07 -6.42 18.79
CA LYS A 155 3.48 -6.91 20.03
C LYS A 155 4.45 -6.80 21.20
N LYS A 156 5.73 -7.17 21.00
CA LYS A 156 6.78 -7.11 22.02
C LYS A 156 7.12 -5.68 22.44
N TYR A 157 7.22 -4.76 21.49
CA TYR A 157 7.62 -3.37 21.75
C TYR A 157 6.44 -2.41 21.98
N GLY A 158 5.21 -2.87 21.74
CA GLY A 158 3.99 -2.18 22.12
C GLY A 158 3.90 -0.77 21.54
N ARG A 159 3.48 0.20 22.35
CA ARG A 159 3.29 1.60 21.93
C ARG A 159 4.59 2.36 21.67
N ASN A 160 5.74 1.84 22.12
CA ASN A 160 7.03 2.50 21.98
C ASN A 160 7.58 2.41 20.56
N LEU A 161 7.09 1.45 19.76
CA LEU A 161 7.43 1.30 18.35
C LEU A 161 6.15 1.41 17.52
N SER A 162 6.01 2.46 16.71
CA SER A 162 4.88 2.63 15.80
C SER A 162 4.95 1.62 14.65
N TRP A 163 3.82 1.36 13.99
CA TRP A 163 3.85 0.67 12.71
C TRP A 163 4.59 1.49 11.66
N ALA A 164 4.36 2.80 11.60
CA ALA A 164 5.02 3.68 10.63
C ALA A 164 6.56 3.55 10.64
N ASP A 165 7.17 3.50 11.83
CA ASP A 165 8.62 3.26 11.97
C ASP A 165 9.00 1.80 11.74
N LEU A 166 8.25 0.85 12.30
CA LEU A 166 8.53 -0.59 12.15
C LEU A 166 8.63 -1.03 10.69
N LEU A 167 7.73 -0.55 9.83
CA LEU A 167 7.72 -0.94 8.41
C LEU A 167 9.01 -0.53 7.68
N ILE A 168 9.56 0.64 8.01
CA ILE A 168 10.78 1.15 7.38
C ILE A 168 12.03 0.60 8.05
N LEU A 169 12.06 0.53 9.38
CA LEU A 169 13.17 -0.07 10.12
C LEU A 169 13.40 -1.53 9.69
N ALA A 170 12.33 -2.29 9.49
CA ALA A 170 12.43 -3.68 9.03
C ALA A 170 13.08 -3.78 7.63
N GLY A 171 12.79 -2.86 6.72
CA GLY A 171 13.44 -2.77 5.40
C GLY A 171 14.94 -2.47 5.51
N ASN A 172 15.32 -1.51 6.37
CA ASN A 172 16.72 -1.22 6.65
C ASN A 172 17.46 -2.42 7.25
N VAL A 173 16.86 -3.10 8.24
CA VAL A 173 17.44 -4.31 8.84
C VAL A 173 17.61 -5.41 7.79
N ALA A 174 16.63 -5.60 6.90
CA ALA A 174 16.73 -6.58 5.84
C ALA A 174 17.91 -6.34 4.89
N LEU A 175 18.16 -5.08 4.51
CA LEU A 175 19.34 -4.72 3.71
C LEU A 175 20.64 -5.06 4.47
N GLU A 176 20.74 -4.64 5.73
CA GLU A 176 21.92 -4.88 6.56
C GLU A 176 22.22 -6.37 6.77
N THR A 177 21.20 -7.18 7.05
CA THR A 177 21.37 -8.63 7.28
C THR A 177 21.74 -9.38 6.01
N MET A 178 21.46 -8.80 4.83
CA MET A 178 21.84 -9.36 3.53
C MET A 178 23.12 -8.73 2.95
N GLY A 179 23.88 -8.00 3.77
CA GLY A 179 25.24 -7.53 3.42
C GLY A 179 25.32 -6.14 2.79
N PHE A 180 24.23 -5.37 2.77
CA PHE A 180 24.25 -3.96 2.35
C PHE A 180 24.30 -3.02 3.56
N GLU A 181 25.37 -2.23 3.68
CA GLU A 181 25.49 -1.23 4.73
C GLU A 181 24.61 0.00 4.41
N THR A 182 23.54 0.19 5.19
CA THR A 182 22.68 1.37 5.03
C THR A 182 23.33 2.63 5.59
N PHE A 183 23.00 3.79 5.01
CA PHE A 183 23.53 5.07 5.47
C PHE A 183 23.11 5.42 6.91
N GLY A 184 21.95 4.94 7.34
CA GLY A 184 21.42 5.17 8.68
C GLY A 184 19.90 5.06 8.73
N TYR A 185 19.34 5.27 9.92
CA TYR A 185 17.90 5.26 10.15
C TYR A 185 17.50 6.33 11.18
N ALA A 186 16.37 6.98 10.94
CA ALA A 186 15.73 7.88 11.89
C ALA A 186 14.28 7.44 12.11
N GLY A 187 13.90 7.26 13.39
CA GLY A 187 12.51 7.05 13.79
C GLY A 187 11.81 8.35 14.16
N GLY A 188 10.60 8.23 14.70
CA GLY A 188 9.78 9.37 15.12
C GLY A 188 8.46 9.50 14.34
N ARG A 189 8.12 8.55 13.48
CA ARG A 189 6.85 8.53 12.76
C ARG A 189 5.74 8.01 13.69
N ALA A 190 4.88 8.89 14.19
CA ALA A 190 3.74 8.47 15.00
C ALA A 190 2.67 7.77 14.14
N ASP A 191 2.01 6.75 14.68
CA ASP A 191 0.88 6.11 14.01
C ASP A 191 -0.35 7.03 13.96
N VAL A 192 -1.12 6.91 12.88
CA VAL A 192 -2.49 7.46 12.76
C VAL A 192 -3.55 6.37 12.90
N TRP A 193 -4.81 6.72 13.11
CA TRP A 193 -5.86 5.76 13.49
C TRP A 193 -7.03 5.65 12.50
N GLU A 194 -6.93 6.33 11.37
CA GLU A 194 -7.89 6.24 10.27
C GLU A 194 -7.17 6.39 8.92
N ALA A 195 -7.85 5.92 7.87
CA ALA A 195 -7.41 6.07 6.48
C ALA A 195 -7.38 7.55 6.05
N GLU A 196 -6.42 7.89 5.21
CA GLU A 196 -6.37 9.20 4.55
C GLU A 196 -7.36 9.28 3.38
N GLU A 197 -8.51 9.91 3.61
CA GLU A 197 -9.52 10.18 2.57
C GLU A 197 -9.31 11.52 1.82
N ASP A 198 -8.27 12.27 2.17
CA ASP A 198 -7.97 13.57 1.58
C ASP A 198 -6.83 13.54 0.55
N VAL A 199 -6.35 12.35 0.19
CA VAL A 199 -5.37 12.15 -0.87
C VAL A 199 -6.09 11.84 -2.18
N TYR A 200 -5.81 12.66 -3.21
CA TYR A 200 -6.30 12.41 -4.56
C TYR A 200 -5.35 11.46 -5.30
N TRP A 201 -5.76 10.19 -5.40
CA TRP A 201 -5.01 9.12 -6.08
C TRP A 201 -5.27 9.02 -7.59
N GLY A 202 -6.30 9.71 -8.09
CA GLY A 202 -6.69 9.73 -9.50
C GLY A 202 -8.22 9.63 -9.69
N PRO A 203 -8.72 9.90 -10.91
CA PRO A 203 -10.16 9.91 -11.23
C PRO A 203 -10.71 8.53 -11.63
N GLU A 204 -9.88 7.49 -11.67
CA GLU A 204 -10.30 6.17 -12.10
C GLU A 204 -11.22 5.49 -11.08
N THR A 205 -12.21 4.77 -11.60
CA THR A 205 -13.16 3.97 -10.81
C THR A 205 -12.85 2.48 -10.90
N THR A 206 -11.72 2.11 -11.50
CA THR A 206 -11.26 0.73 -11.71
C THR A 206 -9.77 0.64 -11.38
N TRP A 207 -9.38 -0.41 -10.68
CA TRP A 207 -7.97 -0.72 -10.44
C TRP A 207 -7.22 -0.90 -11.77
N LEU A 208 -5.97 -0.44 -11.80
CA LEU A 208 -5.06 -0.43 -12.95
C LEU A 208 -5.53 0.40 -14.17
N GLY A 209 -6.62 1.18 -14.03
CA GLY A 209 -7.02 2.15 -15.04
C GLY A 209 -6.04 3.33 -15.15
N ASP A 210 -6.04 3.99 -16.31
CA ASP A 210 -5.09 5.04 -16.70
C ASP A 210 -5.76 6.32 -17.26
N ARG A 211 -6.97 6.69 -16.80
CA ARG A 211 -7.67 7.93 -17.21
C ARG A 211 -7.04 9.19 -16.59
N ARG A 212 -5.74 9.33 -16.76
CA ARG A 212 -4.87 10.33 -16.14
C ARG A 212 -3.83 10.90 -17.09
N TYR A 213 -3.95 10.58 -18.38
CA TYR A 213 -3.06 11.07 -19.42
C TYR A 213 -3.79 12.02 -20.36
N THR A 214 -3.08 13.06 -20.79
CA THR A 214 -3.50 13.93 -21.90
C THR A 214 -2.35 14.12 -22.88
N GLY A 215 -2.63 14.65 -24.07
CA GLY A 215 -1.60 14.95 -25.08
C GLY A 215 -0.71 13.75 -25.40
N ASP A 216 0.60 13.99 -25.49
CA ASP A 216 1.61 12.94 -25.63
C ASP A 216 2.02 12.41 -24.26
N ARG A 217 1.15 11.59 -23.66
CA ARG A 217 1.42 10.88 -22.39
C ARG A 217 1.83 11.82 -21.25
N GLU A 218 1.20 12.99 -21.18
CA GLU A 218 1.37 13.94 -20.08
C GLU A 218 0.54 13.46 -18.89
N LEU A 219 1.23 13.04 -17.83
CA LEU A 219 0.59 12.54 -16.61
C LEU A 219 -0.07 13.68 -15.84
N GLU A 220 -1.31 13.49 -15.41
CA GLU A 220 -2.09 14.47 -14.65
C GLU A 220 -1.40 14.85 -13.33
N ASN A 221 -1.34 16.14 -13.02
CA ASN A 221 -0.92 16.62 -11.69
C ASN A 221 -2.08 16.47 -10.70
N PRO A 222 -1.86 16.04 -9.45
CA PRO A 222 -0.58 15.86 -8.76
C PRO A 222 -0.03 14.42 -8.80
N LEU A 223 -0.54 13.53 -9.66
CA LEU A 223 -0.30 12.09 -9.61
C LEU A 223 1.16 11.71 -9.83
N GLY A 224 1.62 10.63 -9.19
CA GLY A 224 2.99 10.13 -9.27
C GLY A 224 3.11 8.72 -9.86
N ALA A 225 2.00 8.12 -10.29
CA ALA A 225 1.96 6.75 -10.80
C ALA A 225 1.19 6.67 -12.13
N VAL A 226 1.57 5.73 -12.99
CA VAL A 226 1.02 5.59 -14.35
C VAL A 226 -0.39 4.98 -14.39
N GLN A 227 -0.78 4.23 -13.36
CA GLN A 227 -2.08 3.56 -13.25
C GLN A 227 -2.59 3.58 -11.82
N MET A 228 -3.90 3.50 -11.64
CA MET A 228 -4.53 3.48 -10.33
C MET A 228 -4.15 2.20 -9.58
N GLY A 229 -3.59 2.33 -8.37
CA GLY A 229 -3.21 1.18 -7.55
C GLY A 229 -1.80 0.64 -7.82
N LEU A 230 -1.00 1.32 -8.65
CA LEU A 230 0.45 1.11 -8.77
C LEU A 230 1.23 2.12 -7.91
N ILE A 231 2.44 1.74 -7.49
CA ILE A 231 3.35 2.65 -6.80
C ILE A 231 3.99 3.63 -7.79
N TYR A 232 4.58 3.16 -8.90
CA TYR A 232 5.22 4.02 -9.91
C TYR A 232 4.73 3.68 -11.32
N VAL A 233 5.25 2.60 -11.90
CA VAL A 233 5.09 2.22 -13.30
C VAL A 233 4.55 0.80 -13.44
N ASN A 234 4.02 0.47 -14.61
CA ASN A 234 3.61 -0.89 -14.92
C ASN A 234 4.85 -1.76 -15.24
N PRO A 235 5.05 -2.91 -14.57
CA PRO A 235 6.23 -3.74 -14.74
C PRO A 235 6.33 -4.42 -16.11
N GLU A 236 5.22 -4.53 -16.84
CA GLU A 236 5.16 -5.06 -18.22
C GLU A 236 5.33 -3.97 -19.28
N GLY A 237 5.55 -2.73 -18.85
CA GLY A 237 5.65 -1.55 -19.71
C GLY A 237 4.32 -0.80 -19.87
N PRO A 238 4.33 0.35 -20.56
CA PRO A 238 3.17 1.23 -20.72
C PRO A 238 1.92 0.48 -21.18
N ASN A 239 0.90 0.41 -20.31
CA ASN A 239 -0.36 -0.27 -20.59
C ASN A 239 -0.20 -1.76 -20.97
N GLY A 240 0.83 -2.42 -20.42
CA GLY A 240 1.17 -3.81 -20.72
C GLY A 240 1.92 -4.01 -22.05
N ASN A 241 2.34 -2.94 -22.72
CA ASN A 241 3.19 -3.02 -23.91
C ASN A 241 4.67 -3.13 -23.50
N PRO A 242 5.38 -4.22 -23.82
CA PRO A 242 6.75 -4.48 -23.38
C PRO A 242 7.80 -3.71 -24.19
N ASP A 243 7.62 -2.38 -24.32
CA ASP A 243 8.59 -1.46 -24.90
C ASP A 243 9.44 -0.82 -23.79
N PRO A 244 10.72 -1.21 -23.66
CA PRO A 244 11.58 -0.71 -22.59
C PRO A 244 11.93 0.78 -22.74
N ILE A 245 11.94 1.33 -23.95
CA ILE A 245 12.23 2.75 -24.17
C ILE A 245 11.02 3.58 -23.73
N ALA A 246 9.82 3.12 -24.06
CA ALA A 246 8.59 3.75 -23.56
C ALA A 246 8.47 3.62 -22.03
N ALA A 247 8.81 2.46 -21.46
CA ALA A 247 8.86 2.27 -20.00
C ALA A 247 9.86 3.22 -19.32
N ALA A 248 11.03 3.44 -19.91
CA ALA A 248 12.03 4.37 -19.37
C ALA A 248 11.53 5.83 -19.29
N ARG A 249 10.63 6.25 -20.20
CA ARG A 249 9.97 7.56 -20.12
C ARG A 249 9.06 7.64 -18.89
N ASP A 250 8.24 6.62 -18.66
CA ASP A 250 7.36 6.54 -17.50
C ASP A 250 8.15 6.46 -16.18
N ILE A 251 9.23 5.68 -16.14
CA ILE A 251 10.12 5.55 -14.98
C ILE A 251 10.67 6.93 -14.62
N ARG A 252 11.28 7.63 -15.58
CA ARG A 252 11.82 8.97 -15.32
C ARG A 252 10.75 9.94 -14.83
N GLU A 253 9.57 9.94 -15.46
CA GLU A 253 8.51 10.89 -15.08
C GLU A 253 7.96 10.63 -13.68
N THR A 254 7.68 9.37 -13.35
CA THR A 254 7.13 9.00 -12.04
C THR A 254 8.14 9.20 -10.92
N PHE A 255 9.37 8.71 -11.07
CA PHE A 255 10.43 8.91 -10.07
C PHE A 255 10.77 10.38 -9.84
N ARG A 256 10.80 11.20 -10.90
CA ARG A 256 10.96 12.66 -10.77
C ARG A 256 9.87 13.29 -9.92
N ARG A 257 8.61 12.87 -10.09
CA ARG A 257 7.49 13.31 -9.24
C ARG A 257 7.57 12.81 -7.80
N MET A 258 8.43 11.83 -7.54
CA MET A 258 8.72 11.29 -6.21
C MET A 258 10.10 11.73 -5.68
N ALA A 259 10.60 12.86 -6.19
CA ALA A 259 11.85 13.51 -5.78
C ALA A 259 13.15 12.78 -6.17
N MET A 260 13.09 11.79 -7.05
CA MET A 260 14.29 11.05 -7.47
C MET A 260 14.76 11.53 -8.84
N ASN A 261 16.05 11.85 -8.95
CA ASN A 261 16.72 12.10 -10.22
C ASN A 261 17.13 10.78 -10.92
N ASP A 262 17.75 10.87 -12.09
CA ASP A 262 18.13 9.70 -12.89
C ASP A 262 19.13 8.77 -12.15
N GLU A 263 20.12 9.32 -11.43
CA GLU A 263 21.10 8.52 -10.67
C GLU A 263 20.43 7.79 -9.51
N GLU A 264 19.60 8.50 -8.73
CA GLU A 264 18.84 7.94 -7.61
C GLU A 264 17.86 6.85 -8.09
N THR A 265 17.22 7.08 -9.22
CA THR A 265 16.27 6.14 -9.83
C THR A 265 16.95 4.84 -10.20
N VAL A 266 18.09 4.91 -10.91
CA VAL A 266 18.84 3.70 -11.28
C VAL A 266 19.35 2.98 -10.03
N ALA A 267 19.89 3.71 -9.05
CA ALA A 267 20.38 3.12 -7.81
C ALA A 267 19.28 2.39 -7.01
N LEU A 268 18.08 2.98 -6.93
CA LEU A 268 16.93 2.38 -6.24
C LEU A 268 16.43 1.12 -6.95
N ILE A 269 16.26 1.17 -8.28
CA ILE A 269 15.75 0.03 -9.04
C ILE A 269 16.76 -1.11 -9.05
N ALA A 270 18.03 -0.82 -9.39
CA ALA A 270 19.08 -1.83 -9.43
C ALA A 270 19.33 -2.41 -8.05
N GLY A 271 19.53 -1.55 -7.03
CA GLY A 271 19.83 -1.99 -5.68
C GLY A 271 18.66 -2.73 -5.00
N GLY A 272 17.42 -2.34 -5.30
CA GLY A 272 16.23 -3.05 -4.83
C GLY A 272 16.09 -4.44 -5.46
N HIS A 273 16.25 -4.52 -6.79
CA HIS A 273 16.12 -5.78 -7.54
C HIS A 273 17.34 -6.70 -7.45
N THR A 274 18.43 -6.29 -6.78
CA THR A 274 19.50 -7.21 -6.35
C THR A 274 18.94 -8.34 -5.46
N PHE A 275 17.83 -8.09 -4.77
CA PHE A 275 17.24 -9.01 -3.80
C PHE A 275 15.93 -9.63 -4.27
N GLY A 276 15.74 -10.90 -3.93
CA GLY A 276 14.48 -11.62 -4.03
C GLY A 276 14.04 -11.97 -5.44
N LYS A 277 12.72 -12.04 -5.60
CA LYS A 277 12.04 -12.47 -6.81
C LYS A 277 10.61 -11.92 -6.86
N THR A 278 9.97 -12.04 -8.01
CA THR A 278 8.52 -11.85 -8.18
C THR A 278 7.77 -13.19 -8.00
N HIS A 279 6.44 -13.15 -8.04
CA HIS A 279 5.60 -14.34 -7.91
C HIS A 279 4.43 -14.33 -8.90
N GLY A 280 4.38 -15.36 -9.73
CA GLY A 280 3.47 -15.60 -10.84
C GLY A 280 3.39 -17.09 -11.17
N ALA A 281 3.43 -17.95 -10.14
CA ALA A 281 3.52 -19.40 -10.29
C ALA A 281 2.35 -20.05 -11.05
N GLY A 282 1.22 -19.35 -11.19
CA GLY A 282 0.04 -19.84 -11.87
C GLY A 282 -0.90 -18.71 -12.32
N PRO A 283 -2.04 -19.07 -12.93
CA PRO A 283 -3.00 -18.11 -13.46
C PRO A 283 -3.60 -17.19 -12.39
N ALA A 284 -3.73 -15.90 -12.69
CA ALA A 284 -4.24 -14.88 -11.76
C ALA A 284 -5.67 -15.15 -11.26
N HIS A 285 -6.51 -15.90 -11.99
CA HIS A 285 -7.89 -16.21 -11.58
C HIS A 285 -7.99 -17.07 -10.32
N HIS A 286 -6.88 -17.66 -9.85
CA HIS A 286 -6.82 -18.38 -8.59
C HIS A 286 -6.71 -17.46 -7.36
N VAL A 287 -6.39 -16.18 -7.56
CA VAL A 287 -6.20 -15.18 -6.50
C VAL A 287 -7.55 -14.56 -6.15
N GLY A 288 -7.96 -14.73 -4.90
CA GLY A 288 -9.19 -14.18 -4.35
C GLY A 288 -9.15 -12.66 -4.08
N PRO A 289 -10.20 -12.13 -3.41
CA PRO A 289 -10.35 -10.70 -3.15
C PRO A 289 -9.20 -10.09 -2.34
N ASP A 290 -8.96 -8.79 -2.52
CA ASP A 290 -8.03 -8.00 -1.70
C ASP A 290 -8.52 -7.87 -0.23
N PRO A 291 -7.68 -7.41 0.72
CA PRO A 291 -8.01 -7.38 2.14
C PRO A 291 -9.34 -6.70 2.54
N GLU A 292 -9.70 -5.58 1.91
CA GLU A 292 -10.95 -4.85 2.20
C GLU A 292 -12.20 -5.59 1.66
N ALA A 293 -12.03 -6.51 0.72
CA ALA A 293 -13.10 -7.33 0.14
C ALA A 293 -13.06 -8.80 0.59
N ALA A 294 -12.08 -9.20 1.42
CA ALA A 294 -11.91 -10.56 1.89
C ALA A 294 -12.92 -10.97 2.97
N GLY A 295 -13.05 -12.28 3.20
CA GLY A 295 -13.94 -12.82 4.24
C GLY A 295 -13.46 -12.46 5.64
N LEU A 296 -14.38 -12.34 6.60
CA LEU A 296 -14.03 -12.07 8.01
C LEU A 296 -13.12 -13.16 8.60
N GLU A 297 -13.25 -14.40 8.14
CA GLU A 297 -12.42 -15.54 8.52
C GLU A 297 -10.95 -15.39 8.10
N ASP A 298 -10.64 -14.57 7.09
CA ASP A 298 -9.28 -14.32 6.65
C ASP A 298 -8.57 -13.25 7.53
N GLN A 299 -9.29 -12.65 8.49
CA GLN A 299 -8.75 -11.80 9.56
C GLN A 299 -7.88 -10.65 9.03
N GLY A 300 -8.38 -9.95 8.00
CA GLY A 300 -7.72 -8.81 7.37
C GLY A 300 -6.54 -9.17 6.47
N LEU A 301 -6.39 -10.45 6.09
CA LEU A 301 -5.54 -10.87 4.97
C LEU A 301 -6.40 -11.05 3.72
N GLY A 302 -5.83 -10.75 2.55
CA GLY A 302 -6.50 -10.86 1.26
C GLY A 302 -5.74 -11.78 0.30
N TRP A 303 -6.08 -11.70 -0.99
CA TRP A 303 -5.40 -12.39 -2.10
C TRP A 303 -5.21 -13.89 -1.85
N LYS A 304 -6.20 -14.53 -1.22
CA LYS A 304 -6.16 -15.96 -0.94
C LYS A 304 -6.04 -16.73 -2.24
N ASN A 305 -4.95 -17.48 -2.38
CA ASN A 305 -4.64 -18.19 -3.60
C ASN A 305 -5.08 -19.66 -3.51
N THR A 306 -5.84 -20.10 -4.51
CA THR A 306 -6.33 -21.49 -4.64
C THR A 306 -5.46 -22.38 -5.51
N PHE A 307 -4.43 -21.83 -6.16
CA PHE A 307 -3.46 -22.58 -6.95
C PHE A 307 -2.49 -23.34 -6.04
N GLY A 308 -2.43 -24.67 -6.19
CA GLY A 308 -1.55 -25.52 -5.40
C GLY A 308 -1.75 -25.33 -3.89
N THR A 309 -0.66 -25.03 -3.18
CA THR A 309 -0.65 -24.73 -1.74
C THR A 309 -1.04 -23.28 -1.40
N GLY A 310 -1.12 -22.41 -2.42
CA GLY A 310 -1.45 -20.99 -2.32
C GLY A 310 -0.33 -20.08 -1.82
N LYS A 311 0.87 -20.61 -1.57
CA LYS A 311 2.00 -19.92 -0.93
C LYS A 311 3.33 -20.60 -1.28
N GLY A 312 4.46 -20.02 -0.86
CA GLY A 312 5.79 -20.56 -1.17
C GLY A 312 5.99 -20.70 -2.68
N GLY A 313 6.35 -21.90 -3.16
CA GLY A 313 6.53 -22.17 -4.58
C GLY A 313 5.29 -21.93 -5.46
N ASP A 314 4.09 -21.93 -4.87
CA ASP A 314 2.82 -21.67 -5.59
C ASP A 314 2.32 -20.23 -5.41
N ALA A 315 3.14 -19.33 -4.86
CA ALA A 315 2.72 -17.95 -4.62
C ALA A 315 2.42 -17.22 -5.94
N ILE A 316 1.38 -16.38 -5.91
CA ILE A 316 1.01 -15.46 -6.99
C ILE A 316 0.84 -14.08 -6.36
N THR A 317 1.60 -13.11 -6.86
CA THR A 317 1.59 -11.71 -6.38
C THR A 317 1.33 -10.77 -7.56
N SER A 318 2.31 -10.60 -8.45
CA SER A 318 2.21 -9.72 -9.62
C SER A 318 1.80 -10.47 -10.89
N GLY A 319 1.94 -11.80 -10.91
CA GLY A 319 1.79 -12.61 -12.12
C GLY A 319 3.08 -12.79 -12.92
N LEU A 320 4.14 -12.04 -12.58
CA LEU A 320 5.48 -12.22 -13.16
C LEU A 320 6.29 -13.23 -12.35
N GLU A 321 7.15 -14.00 -13.00
CA GLU A 321 8.03 -15.01 -12.36
C GLU A 321 9.50 -14.77 -12.73
N VAL A 322 10.10 -13.77 -12.10
CA VAL A 322 11.47 -13.27 -12.34
C VAL A 322 12.27 -13.38 -11.05
N THR A 323 13.50 -13.88 -11.16
CA THR A 323 14.55 -13.78 -10.14
C THR A 323 15.75 -13.13 -10.81
N TRP A 324 16.15 -11.94 -10.35
CA TRP A 324 17.16 -11.13 -11.07
C TRP A 324 18.58 -11.66 -10.89
N THR A 325 18.94 -12.03 -9.66
CA THR A 325 20.31 -12.41 -9.28
C THR A 325 20.43 -13.90 -8.94
N ALA A 326 21.66 -14.43 -8.96
CA ALA A 326 21.93 -15.80 -8.53
C ALA A 326 21.96 -15.96 -7.00
N THR A 327 21.95 -14.84 -6.28
CA THR A 327 22.19 -14.69 -4.84
C THR A 327 21.10 -13.79 -4.23
N PRO A 328 19.80 -14.15 -4.30
CA PRO A 328 18.70 -13.21 -4.03
C PRO A 328 18.58 -12.72 -2.58
N THR A 329 19.42 -13.23 -1.68
CA THR A 329 19.49 -12.86 -0.26
C THR A 329 20.87 -12.33 0.12
N THR A 330 21.65 -11.86 -0.84
CA THR A 330 22.99 -11.31 -0.62
C THR A 330 23.23 -10.13 -1.55
N TRP A 331 23.80 -9.05 -1.02
CA TRP A 331 24.21 -7.90 -1.80
C TRP A 331 25.43 -8.24 -2.65
N ASP A 332 25.30 -8.06 -3.96
CA ASP A 332 26.40 -8.05 -4.92
C ASP A 332 26.00 -7.23 -6.17
N ASN A 333 26.76 -7.38 -7.26
CA ASN A 333 26.56 -6.65 -8.51
C ASN A 333 26.34 -7.62 -9.69
N SER A 334 25.61 -8.72 -9.44
CA SER A 334 25.23 -9.70 -10.46
C SER A 334 24.10 -9.24 -11.38
#